data_AF-D0NFG9-F1
#
_entry.id   AF-D0NFG9-F1
#
_cell.length_a   1.000
_cell.length_b   1.000
_cell.length_c   1.000
_cell.angle_alpha   90.00
_cell.angle_beta   90.00
_cell.angle_gamma   90.00
#
_symmetry.space_group_name_H-M   'P 1'
#
loop_
_entity.id
_entity.type
_entity.pdbx_description
1 polymer ?
#
loop_
_entity_poly.entity_id
_entity_poly.type
_entity_poly.pdbx_seq_one_letter_code
_entity_poly.pdbx_strand_id
1 'polypeptide(L)'
;MHLEREERPPINHNRPFEVFNADTMDVLNAAVKFIEDFADENEPDRETTKRLLLWINMRLGKFRGLVISDGLAVEILVKDEFSLHDSLLAELLYDLLKAKLIKLEAMLKAQQHATTSMHSRPRESRPTKQNSGIPKSLARTLPKQGSLELCLKYLSQTGYNGNGVPGKCFSKYRAHFLPNSLSPEAKTHIETHLGGLAPEFVDP
;
A
#
# COMPACT_ATOMS: atom_id res chain seq x y z
N MET A 1 18.01 -67.73 17.94
CA MET A 1 17.89 -66.26 17.83
C MET A 1 18.88 -65.80 16.76
N HIS A 2 18.43 -65.65 15.53
CA HIS A 2 19.18 -65.01 14.45
C HIS A 2 18.30 -63.87 13.95
N LEU A 3 18.78 -62.64 14.13
CA LEU A 3 18.16 -61.43 13.60
C LEU A 3 18.57 -61.34 12.13
N GLU A 4 17.64 -61.60 11.22
CA GLU A 4 17.81 -61.30 9.81
C GLU A 4 17.82 -59.77 9.65
N ARG A 5 18.94 -59.25 9.14
CA ARG A 5 19.04 -57.86 8.72
C ARG A 5 18.27 -57.72 7.42
N GLU A 6 17.17 -56.99 7.48
CA GLU A 6 16.40 -56.54 6.31
C GLU A 6 17.28 -55.61 5.47
N GLU A 7 17.79 -56.12 4.34
CA GLU A 7 18.56 -55.33 3.39
C GLU A 7 17.64 -54.33 2.68
N ARG A 8 17.92 -53.03 2.86
CA ARG A 8 17.24 -51.96 2.14
C ARG A 8 17.52 -52.08 0.64
N PRO A 9 16.50 -51.96 -0.23
CA PRO A 9 16.71 -52.06 -1.67
C PRO A 9 17.58 -50.88 -2.17
N PRO A 10 18.42 -51.11 -3.19
CA PRO A 10 19.35 -50.10 -3.69
C PRO A 10 18.59 -48.92 -4.32
N ILE A 11 19.03 -47.71 -3.98
CA ILE A 11 18.52 -46.48 -4.56
C ILE A 11 18.94 -46.43 -6.03
N ASN A 12 17.98 -46.54 -6.93
CA ASN A 12 18.21 -46.45 -8.37
C ASN A 12 18.49 -44.99 -8.75
N HIS A 13 19.76 -44.67 -9.01
CA HIS A 13 20.25 -43.34 -9.40
C HIS A 13 20.01 -42.99 -10.88
N ASN A 14 19.37 -43.86 -11.66
CA ASN A 14 19.12 -43.68 -13.11
C ASN A 14 17.64 -43.49 -13.46
N ARG A 15 16.83 -42.93 -12.56
CA ARG A 15 15.50 -42.45 -12.96
C ARG A 15 15.69 -41.09 -13.67
N PRO A 16 15.35 -40.96 -14.96
CA PRO A 16 15.34 -39.64 -15.60
C PRO A 16 14.43 -38.75 -14.76
N PHE A 17 14.86 -37.51 -14.49
CA PHE A 17 13.96 -36.49 -13.98
C PHE A 17 12.89 -36.26 -15.06
N GLU A 18 11.79 -37.01 -15.05
CA GLU A 18 10.53 -36.51 -15.60
C GLU A 18 10.15 -35.34 -14.71
N VAL A 19 10.52 -34.13 -15.15
CA VAL A 19 10.78 -32.98 -14.27
C VAL A 19 9.55 -32.51 -13.49
N PHE A 20 8.33 -32.79 -13.92
CA PHE A 20 7.13 -32.71 -13.09
C PHE A 20 6.11 -33.74 -13.60
N ASN A 21 5.40 -34.42 -12.70
CA ASN A 21 4.28 -35.25 -13.10
C ASN A 21 3.16 -34.35 -13.69
N ALA A 22 2.35 -34.90 -14.59
CA ALA A 22 1.33 -34.12 -15.30
C ALA A 22 0.29 -33.50 -14.36
N ASP A 23 -0.08 -34.21 -13.30
CA ASP A 23 -1.08 -33.77 -12.32
C ASP A 23 -0.64 -32.52 -11.55
N THR A 24 0.64 -32.47 -11.17
CA THR A 24 1.22 -31.34 -10.45
C THR A 24 1.28 -30.12 -11.35
N MET A 25 1.61 -30.30 -12.63
CA MET A 25 1.54 -29.22 -13.61
C MET A 25 0.11 -28.72 -13.78
N ASP A 26 -0.88 -29.62 -13.76
CA ASP A 26 -2.30 -29.28 -13.86
C ASP A 26 -2.78 -28.43 -12.68
N VAL A 27 -2.38 -28.75 -11.45
CA VAL A 27 -2.68 -27.95 -10.25
C VAL A 27 -2.02 -26.56 -10.33
N LEU A 28 -0.75 -26.49 -10.75
CA LEU A 28 -0.04 -25.21 -10.88
C LEU A 28 -0.64 -24.34 -12.00
N ASN A 29 -0.98 -24.93 -13.13
CA ASN A 29 -1.63 -24.23 -14.24
C ASN A 29 -3.02 -23.71 -13.83
N ALA A 30 -3.77 -24.44 -13.01
CA ALA A 30 -5.04 -23.97 -12.47
C ALA A 30 -4.86 -22.78 -11.54
N ALA A 31 -3.83 -22.78 -10.70
CA ALA A 31 -3.50 -21.63 -9.86
C ALA A 31 -3.12 -20.40 -10.68
N VAL A 32 -2.29 -20.57 -11.72
CA VAL A 32 -1.91 -19.48 -12.64
C VAL A 32 -3.14 -18.93 -13.35
N LYS A 33 -3.93 -19.79 -13.96
CA LYS A 33 -5.16 -19.40 -14.64
C LYS A 33 -6.11 -18.63 -13.72
N PHE A 34 -6.28 -19.09 -12.49
CA PHE A 34 -7.10 -18.38 -11.51
C PHE A 34 -6.58 -16.95 -11.24
N ILE A 35 -5.26 -16.76 -11.10
CA ILE A 35 -4.68 -15.43 -10.87
C ILE A 35 -4.89 -14.53 -12.09
N GLU A 36 -4.70 -15.07 -13.30
CA GLU A 36 -4.92 -14.36 -14.55
C GLU A 36 -6.40 -13.93 -14.67
N ASP A 37 -7.33 -14.86 -14.49
CA ASP A 37 -8.77 -14.60 -14.53
C ASP A 37 -9.19 -13.59 -13.45
N PHE A 38 -8.58 -13.65 -12.26
CA PHE A 38 -8.84 -12.68 -11.18
C PHE A 38 -8.37 -11.26 -11.55
N ALA A 39 -7.23 -11.14 -12.22
CA ALA A 39 -6.61 -9.86 -12.54
C ALA A 39 -7.13 -9.22 -13.85
N ASP A 40 -7.85 -9.99 -14.67
CA ASP A 40 -8.34 -9.55 -16.00
C ASP A 40 -9.24 -8.31 -15.92
N GLU A 41 -10.10 -8.22 -14.91
CA GLU A 41 -11.01 -7.08 -14.76
C GLU A 41 -10.33 -5.84 -14.19
N ASN A 42 -9.49 -6.01 -13.14
CA ASN A 42 -8.74 -4.94 -12.49
C ASN A 42 -7.57 -5.53 -11.70
N GLU A 43 -6.40 -4.87 -11.77
CA GLU A 43 -5.25 -5.28 -10.99
C GLU A 43 -5.56 -5.17 -9.47
N PRO A 44 -5.39 -6.27 -8.70
CA PRO A 44 -5.66 -6.26 -7.27
C PRO A 44 -4.70 -5.32 -6.54
N ASP A 45 -5.23 -4.54 -5.59
CA ASP A 45 -4.37 -3.75 -4.71
C ASP A 45 -3.50 -4.63 -3.81
N ARG A 46 -2.45 -4.05 -3.24
CA ARG A 46 -1.44 -4.76 -2.44
C ARG A 46 -2.02 -5.64 -1.34
N GLU A 47 -3.07 -5.19 -0.65
CA GLU A 47 -3.66 -5.98 0.43
C GLU A 47 -4.50 -7.13 -0.11
N THR A 48 -5.17 -6.93 -1.25
CA THR A 48 -5.87 -7.99 -1.98
C THR A 48 -4.88 -9.04 -2.50
N THR A 49 -3.76 -8.63 -3.09
CA THR A 49 -2.67 -9.52 -3.53
C THR A 49 -2.16 -10.41 -2.41
N LYS A 50 -1.98 -9.87 -1.19
CA LYS A 50 -1.54 -10.67 -0.04
C LYS A 50 -2.56 -11.73 0.36
N ARG A 51 -3.86 -11.42 0.30
CA ARG A 51 -4.93 -12.39 0.63
C ARG A 51 -4.99 -13.51 -0.39
N LEU A 52 -4.87 -13.18 -1.67
CA LEU A 52 -4.77 -14.16 -2.76
C LEU A 52 -3.54 -15.07 -2.57
N LEU A 53 -2.36 -14.48 -2.34
CA LEU A 53 -1.13 -15.25 -2.13
C LEU A 53 -1.21 -16.17 -0.91
N LEU A 54 -1.77 -15.69 0.20
CA LEU A 54 -1.99 -16.51 1.39
C LEU A 54 -2.88 -17.71 1.07
N TRP A 55 -4.01 -17.47 0.39
CA TRP A 55 -4.95 -18.52 0.05
C TRP A 55 -4.36 -19.54 -0.94
N ILE A 56 -3.66 -19.08 -1.98
CA ILE A 56 -2.94 -19.96 -2.92
C ILE A 56 -1.93 -20.82 -2.17
N ASN A 57 -1.14 -20.24 -1.25
CA ASN A 57 -0.20 -21.01 -0.43
C ASN A 57 -0.90 -22.06 0.43
N MET A 58 -2.11 -21.79 0.92
CA MET A 58 -2.90 -22.79 1.67
C MET A 58 -3.38 -23.93 0.76
N ARG A 59 -3.80 -23.64 -0.47
CA ARG A 59 -4.20 -24.66 -1.46
C ARG A 59 -3.01 -25.50 -1.90
N LEU A 60 -1.87 -24.88 -2.20
CA LEU A 60 -0.62 -25.59 -2.52
C LEU A 60 -0.07 -26.37 -1.32
N GLY A 61 -0.25 -25.86 -0.10
CA GLY A 61 0.09 -26.57 1.13
C GLY A 61 -0.76 -27.82 1.35
N LYS A 62 -2.08 -27.73 1.11
CA LYS A 62 -3.02 -28.86 1.13
C LYS A 62 -2.62 -29.90 0.08
N PHE A 63 -2.37 -29.44 -1.14
CA PHE A 63 -1.91 -30.28 -2.24
C PHE A 63 -0.64 -31.06 -1.87
N ARG A 64 0.40 -30.37 -1.38
CA ARG A 64 1.64 -31.00 -0.89
C ARG A 64 1.37 -32.02 0.20
N GLY A 65 0.45 -31.73 1.13
CA GLY A 65 0.04 -32.67 2.17
C GLY A 65 -0.55 -33.96 1.61
N LEU A 66 -1.48 -33.85 0.65
CA LEU A 66 -2.12 -35.00 -0.01
C LEU A 66 -1.11 -35.87 -0.77
N VAL A 67 -0.18 -35.25 -1.51
CA VAL A 67 0.87 -35.99 -2.23
C VAL A 67 1.74 -36.81 -1.27
N ILE A 68 2.05 -36.27 -0.09
CA ILE A 68 2.86 -36.96 0.92
C ILE A 68 2.08 -38.11 1.56
N SER A 69 0.78 -37.93 1.81
CA SER A 69 -0.05 -38.91 2.53
C SER A 69 -0.59 -40.03 1.65
N ASP A 70 -1.20 -39.70 0.51
CA ASP A 70 -2.02 -40.62 -0.30
C ASP A 70 -1.45 -40.84 -1.72
N GLY A 71 -0.36 -40.14 -2.06
CA GLY A 71 0.21 -40.11 -3.40
C GLY A 71 -0.62 -39.27 -4.39
N LEU A 72 -0.26 -39.36 -5.66
CA LEU A 72 -0.80 -38.56 -6.76
C LEU A 72 -2.27 -38.83 -7.11
N ALA A 73 -2.85 -39.95 -6.66
CA ALA A 73 -4.17 -40.39 -7.09
C ALA A 73 -5.35 -39.54 -6.53
N VAL A 74 -5.09 -38.65 -5.55
CA VAL A 74 -6.11 -37.78 -4.91
C VAL A 74 -6.01 -36.31 -5.38
N GLU A 75 -5.08 -36.04 -6.30
CA GLU A 75 -4.61 -34.70 -6.72
C GLU A 75 -5.65 -33.86 -7.48
N ILE A 76 -6.62 -34.52 -8.12
CA ILE A 76 -7.61 -33.88 -9.00
C ILE A 76 -8.52 -32.90 -8.24
N LEU A 77 -8.77 -33.11 -6.93
CA LEU A 77 -9.71 -32.28 -6.17
C LEU A 77 -9.18 -30.86 -5.88
N VAL A 78 -7.86 -30.67 -5.73
CA VAL A 78 -7.33 -29.35 -5.35
C VAL A 78 -7.34 -28.37 -6.53
N LYS A 79 -7.22 -28.89 -7.76
CA LYS A 79 -7.34 -28.08 -8.98
C LYS A 79 -8.70 -27.37 -9.05
N ASP A 80 -9.77 -28.08 -8.74
CA ASP A 80 -11.14 -27.53 -8.80
C ASP A 80 -11.44 -26.54 -7.66
N GLU A 81 -10.62 -26.52 -6.61
CA GLU A 81 -10.72 -25.54 -5.52
C GLU A 81 -10.20 -24.16 -5.90
N PHE A 82 -9.49 -24.00 -7.03
CA PHE A 82 -9.06 -22.69 -7.52
C PHE A 82 -10.24 -21.91 -8.12
N SER A 83 -11.10 -21.37 -7.25
CA SER A 83 -12.34 -20.71 -7.63
C SER A 83 -12.64 -19.50 -6.75
N LEU A 84 -13.26 -18.48 -7.33
CA LEU A 84 -13.83 -17.33 -6.60
C LEU A 84 -14.94 -17.73 -5.62
N HIS A 85 -15.56 -18.89 -5.82
CA HIS A 85 -16.60 -19.44 -4.95
C HIS A 85 -16.03 -20.20 -3.74
N ASP A 86 -14.70 -20.26 -3.60
CA ASP A 86 -14.06 -20.84 -2.44
C ASP A 86 -14.42 -20.06 -1.16
N SER A 87 -14.95 -20.76 -0.16
CA SER A 87 -15.45 -20.13 1.07
C SER A 87 -14.37 -19.41 1.86
N LEU A 88 -13.16 -19.98 1.91
CA LEU A 88 -12.04 -19.38 2.63
C LEU A 88 -11.55 -18.12 1.91
N LEU A 89 -11.46 -18.16 0.58
CA LEU A 89 -11.11 -16.97 -0.19
C LEU A 89 -12.16 -15.87 -0.02
N ALA A 90 -13.44 -16.23 -0.10
CA ALA A 90 -14.55 -15.29 0.08
C ALA A 90 -14.50 -14.62 1.46
N GLU A 91 -14.23 -15.39 2.52
CA GLU A 91 -14.06 -14.86 3.88
C GLU A 91 -12.87 -13.88 3.98
N LEU A 92 -11.71 -14.25 3.43
CA LEU A 92 -10.52 -13.39 3.42
C LEU A 92 -10.74 -12.06 2.69
N LEU A 93 -11.45 -12.09 1.57
CA LEU A 93 -11.79 -10.90 0.79
C LEU A 93 -12.87 -10.07 1.47
N TYR A 94 -13.86 -10.71 2.10
CA TYR A 94 -14.90 -10.04 2.85
C TYR A 94 -14.35 -9.28 4.06
N ASP A 95 -13.43 -9.88 4.83
CA ASP A 95 -12.77 -9.21 5.95
C ASP A 95 -11.96 -8.00 5.49
N LEU A 96 -11.26 -8.12 4.36
CA LEU A 96 -10.54 -7.01 3.76
C LEU A 96 -11.48 -5.88 3.34
N LEU A 97 -12.60 -6.22 2.70
CA LEU A 97 -13.63 -5.24 2.30
C LEU A 97 -14.22 -4.54 3.52
N LYS A 98 -14.57 -5.28 4.57
CA LYS A 98 -15.09 -4.75 5.83
C LYS A 98 -14.11 -3.78 6.47
N ALA A 99 -12.82 -4.10 6.50
CA ALA A 99 -11.78 -3.20 7.02
C ALA A 99 -11.67 -1.91 6.19
N LYS A 100 -11.76 -2.00 4.86
CA LYS A 100 -11.76 -0.82 3.96
C LYS A 100 -12.98 0.07 4.20
N LEU A 101 -14.17 -0.52 4.39
CA LEU A 101 -15.40 0.21 4.69
C LEU A 101 -15.33 0.95 6.04
N ILE A 102 -14.85 0.28 7.10
CA ILE A 102 -14.66 0.92 8.42
C ILE A 102 -13.70 2.11 8.31
N LYS A 103 -12.60 1.95 7.58
CA LYS A 103 -11.63 3.04 7.35
C LYS A 103 -12.26 4.20 6.61
N LEU A 104 -13.04 3.93 5.57
CA LEU A 104 -13.73 4.95 4.79
C LEU A 104 -14.77 5.69 5.63
N GLU A 105 -15.57 4.96 6.42
CA GLU A 105 -16.54 5.55 7.33
C GLU A 105 -15.89 6.46 8.37
N ALA A 106 -14.75 6.05 8.94
CA ALA A 106 -13.98 6.87 9.87
C ALA A 106 -13.45 8.16 9.20
N MET A 107 -12.98 8.06 7.95
CA MET A 107 -12.54 9.23 7.17
C MET A 107 -13.70 10.20 6.90
N LEU A 108 -14.88 9.68 6.56
CA LEU A 108 -16.08 10.50 6.32
C LEU A 108 -16.55 11.21 7.61
N LYS A 109 -16.58 10.51 8.75
CA LYS A 109 -16.92 11.11 10.05
C LYS A 109 -15.93 12.21 10.45
N ALA A 110 -14.63 11.97 10.27
CA ALA A 110 -13.60 12.97 10.53
C ALA A 110 -13.77 14.23 9.66
N GLN A 111 -14.14 14.05 8.38
CA GLN A 111 -14.43 15.16 7.48
C GLN A 111 -15.69 15.93 7.88
N GLN A 112 -16.75 15.25 8.31
CA GLN A 112 -17.98 15.90 8.78
C GLN A 112 -17.75 16.72 10.06
N HIS A 113 -17.05 16.18 11.05
CA HIS A 113 -16.72 16.93 12.28
C HIS A 113 -15.86 18.17 12.03
N ALA A 114 -15.00 18.16 10.99
CA ALA A 114 -14.28 19.35 10.56
C ALA A 114 -15.21 20.44 10.00
N THR A 115 -16.36 20.08 9.42
CA THR A 115 -17.34 21.02 8.86
C THR A 115 -18.37 21.53 9.89
N THR A 116 -18.85 20.68 10.82
CA THR A 116 -19.83 21.09 11.86
C THR A 116 -19.19 21.84 13.04
N SER A 117 -17.89 21.65 13.29
CA SER A 117 -17.17 22.41 14.33
C SER A 117 -16.93 23.90 13.99
N MET A 118 -17.45 24.41 12.86
CA MET A 118 -17.35 25.84 12.51
C MET A 118 -18.50 26.71 13.06
N HIS A 119 -19.57 26.15 13.63
CA HIS A 119 -20.78 26.94 13.97
C HIS A 119 -21.23 26.93 15.44
N SER A 120 -20.54 26.27 16.35
CA SER A 120 -20.90 26.37 17.77
C SER A 120 -19.76 25.96 18.68
N ARG A 121 -19.03 26.94 19.23
CA ARG A 121 -18.51 26.91 20.61
C ARG A 121 -18.03 28.30 21.06
N PRO A 122 -18.39 28.74 22.27
CA PRO A 122 -17.85 29.95 22.88
C PRO A 122 -16.35 29.76 23.15
N ARG A 123 -15.62 30.85 22.93
CA ARG A 123 -14.17 30.98 23.02
C ARG A 123 -13.73 30.85 24.47
N GLU A 124 -13.16 29.71 24.84
CA GLU A 124 -12.39 29.60 26.07
C GLU A 124 -11.04 28.92 25.80
N SER A 125 -10.00 29.53 26.33
CA SER A 125 -8.62 29.52 25.87
C SER A 125 -7.81 28.31 26.34
N ARG A 126 -7.28 27.50 25.40
CA ARG A 126 -5.96 26.82 25.52
C ARG A 126 -5.49 26.17 24.19
N PRO A 127 -4.18 25.88 24.06
CA PRO A 127 -3.28 26.44 23.05
C PRO A 127 -3.50 25.87 21.64
N THR A 128 -3.53 26.78 20.67
CA THR A 128 -3.74 26.52 19.25
C THR A 128 -2.60 25.70 18.64
N LYS A 129 -2.92 24.47 18.25
CA LYS A 129 -2.18 23.75 17.21
C LYS A 129 -2.36 24.56 15.93
N GLN A 130 -1.31 25.26 15.53
CA GLN A 130 -1.32 26.28 14.49
C GLN A 130 -1.82 25.69 13.16
N ASN A 131 -3.03 26.09 12.75
CA ASN A 131 -3.43 26.05 11.35
C ASN A 131 -2.58 27.10 10.61
N SER A 132 -1.45 26.68 10.05
CA SER A 132 -0.56 27.49 9.21
C SER A 132 -1.13 27.67 7.79
N GLY A 133 -2.38 28.14 7.71
CA GLY A 133 -2.90 28.68 6.47
C GLY A 133 -2.19 30.00 6.17
N ILE A 134 -1.47 30.07 5.05
CA ILE A 134 -0.84 31.31 4.58
C ILE A 134 -1.92 32.41 4.47
N PRO A 135 -1.75 33.58 5.11
CA PRO A 135 -2.68 34.69 4.99
C PRO A 135 -2.91 35.07 3.51
N LYS A 136 -4.14 35.45 3.13
CA LYS A 136 -4.47 35.82 1.74
C LYS A 136 -3.63 36.99 1.21
N SER A 137 -3.23 37.92 2.09
CA SER A 137 -2.33 39.02 1.76
C SER A 137 -0.95 38.50 1.34
N LEU A 138 -0.42 37.53 2.08
CA LEU A 138 0.85 36.89 1.80
C LEU A 138 0.79 36.04 0.53
N ALA A 139 -0.28 35.28 0.32
CA ALA A 139 -0.46 34.47 -0.89
C ALA A 139 -0.37 35.29 -2.19
N ARG A 140 -0.85 36.55 -2.17
CA ARG A 140 -0.79 37.45 -3.34
C ARG A 140 0.60 37.95 -3.67
N THR A 141 1.49 38.03 -2.67
CA THR A 141 2.87 38.53 -2.85
C THR A 141 3.86 37.41 -3.11
N LEU A 142 3.43 36.14 -3.06
CA LEU A 142 4.32 35.01 -3.30
C LEU A 142 4.80 34.97 -4.76
N PRO A 143 6.09 34.62 -4.96
CA PRO A 143 6.60 34.31 -6.29
C PRO A 143 5.76 33.23 -6.97
N LYS A 144 5.63 33.35 -8.30
CA LYS A 144 4.88 32.40 -9.14
C LYS A 144 5.76 31.82 -10.24
N GLN A 145 5.57 30.53 -10.52
CA GLN A 145 6.12 29.85 -11.69
C GLN A 145 4.95 29.49 -12.61
N GLY A 146 4.74 30.27 -13.66
CA GLY A 146 3.53 30.18 -14.48
C GLY A 146 2.29 30.54 -13.65
N SER A 147 1.33 29.61 -13.56
CA SER A 147 0.10 29.77 -12.76
C SER A 147 0.23 29.26 -11.31
N LEU A 148 1.39 28.70 -10.93
CA LEU A 148 1.59 28.06 -9.63
C LEU A 148 2.31 28.99 -8.64
N GLU A 149 1.83 29.02 -7.40
CA GLU A 149 2.42 29.79 -6.31
C GLU A 149 3.54 29.01 -5.59
N LEU A 150 4.54 29.73 -5.07
CA LEU A 150 5.60 29.13 -4.27
C LEU A 150 5.06 28.41 -3.02
N CYS A 151 5.52 27.18 -2.79
CA CYS A 151 5.25 26.47 -1.55
C CYS A 151 6.19 26.93 -0.42
N LEU A 152 5.71 27.74 0.54
CA LEU A 152 6.56 28.15 1.68
C LEU A 152 7.03 26.98 2.56
N LYS A 153 6.29 25.87 2.59
CA LYS A 153 6.69 24.65 3.32
C LYS A 153 7.85 23.91 2.64
N TYR A 154 8.06 24.14 1.33
CA TYR A 154 9.26 23.63 0.65
C TYR A 154 10.51 24.37 1.13
N LEU A 155 10.41 25.67 1.43
CA LEU A 155 11.53 26.48 1.91
C LEU A 155 11.81 26.38 3.42
N SER A 156 10.95 25.69 4.19
CA SER A 156 11.09 25.62 5.64
C SER A 156 11.98 24.47 6.09
N GLN A 157 12.55 24.55 7.30
CA GLN A 157 13.47 23.54 7.86
C GLN A 157 12.93 22.10 7.83
N THR A 158 11.61 21.94 7.90
CA THR A 158 10.98 20.62 7.85
C THR A 158 11.17 19.94 6.49
N GLY A 159 11.48 20.69 5.43
CA GLY A 159 11.76 20.19 4.09
C GLY A 159 10.61 19.34 3.52
N TYR A 160 9.73 19.93 2.70
CA TYR A 160 8.62 19.17 2.13
C TYR A 160 8.89 18.68 0.70
N ASN A 161 9.14 17.37 0.56
CA ASN A 161 9.41 16.71 -0.73
C ASN A 161 8.14 16.24 -1.48
N GLY A 162 7.04 16.99 -1.41
CA GLY A 162 5.89 16.80 -2.30
C GLY A 162 5.40 15.34 -2.43
N ASN A 163 4.98 14.95 -3.63
CA ASN A 163 4.59 13.56 -3.96
C ASN A 163 5.77 12.72 -4.47
N GLY A 164 7.01 13.05 -4.10
CA GLY A 164 8.22 12.37 -4.61
C GLY A 164 8.62 12.74 -6.05
N VAL A 165 7.94 13.71 -6.68
CA VAL A 165 8.32 14.27 -7.99
C VAL A 165 9.02 15.62 -7.78
N PRO A 166 10.27 15.79 -8.26
CA PRO A 166 10.99 17.07 -8.17
C PRO A 166 10.18 18.23 -8.74
N GLY A 167 10.13 19.35 -8.02
CA GLY A 167 9.41 20.55 -8.44
C GLY A 167 7.90 20.57 -8.18
N LYS A 168 7.27 19.44 -7.79
CA LYS A 168 5.81 19.37 -7.57
C LYS A 168 5.43 19.41 -6.10
N CYS A 169 4.45 20.26 -5.78
CA CYS A 169 3.79 20.27 -4.48
C CYS A 169 2.62 19.27 -4.44
N PHE A 170 2.21 18.85 -3.26
CA PHE A 170 0.94 18.11 -3.05
C PHE A 170 -0.28 18.97 -3.47
N SER A 171 -0.18 20.30 -3.31
CA SER A 171 -1.21 21.23 -3.78
C SER A 171 -1.10 21.45 -5.29
N LYS A 172 -2.22 21.25 -6.01
CA LYS A 172 -2.33 21.49 -7.46
C LYS A 172 -2.04 22.94 -7.88
N TYR A 173 -2.07 23.88 -6.94
CA TYR A 173 -1.86 25.31 -7.18
C TYR A 173 -0.49 25.81 -6.70
N ARG A 174 0.39 24.90 -6.22
CA ARG A 174 1.71 25.28 -5.71
C ARG A 174 2.83 24.50 -6.39
N ALA A 175 4.00 25.12 -6.46
CA ALA A 175 5.21 24.54 -7.01
C ALA A 175 6.37 24.64 -6.01
N HIS A 176 7.35 23.74 -6.18
CA HIS A 176 8.60 23.78 -5.44
C HIS A 176 9.66 24.35 -6.38
N PHE A 177 10.16 25.54 -6.07
CA PHE A 177 11.22 26.20 -6.81
C PHE A 177 11.93 27.17 -5.88
N LEU A 178 13.15 27.53 -6.26
CA LEU A 178 13.91 28.56 -5.56
C LEU A 178 13.51 29.94 -6.14
N PRO A 179 12.89 30.84 -5.36
CA PRO A 179 12.61 32.18 -5.85
C PRO A 179 13.89 33.04 -5.85
N ASN A 180 13.98 33.98 -6.78
CA ASN A 180 15.10 34.96 -6.82
C ASN A 180 15.07 35.92 -5.63
N SER A 181 13.90 36.14 -5.02
CA SER A 181 13.74 36.92 -3.81
C SER A 181 12.47 36.48 -3.08
N LEU A 182 12.51 36.56 -1.74
CA LEU A 182 11.39 36.25 -0.88
C LEU A 182 11.05 37.49 -0.03
N SER A 183 9.78 37.87 0.04
CA SER A 183 9.38 39.06 0.77
C SER A 183 9.64 38.92 2.27
N PRO A 184 9.91 40.03 3.00
CA PRO A 184 10.13 39.99 4.45
C PRO A 184 8.98 39.32 5.20
N GLU A 185 7.74 39.56 4.77
CA GLU A 185 6.54 38.96 5.36
C GLU A 185 6.51 37.44 5.18
N ALA A 186 7.00 36.94 4.05
CA ALA A 186 7.11 35.50 3.80
C ALA A 186 8.22 34.87 4.64
N LYS A 187 9.37 35.54 4.79
CA LYS A 187 10.46 35.11 5.69
C LYS A 187 9.96 35.02 7.14
N THR A 188 9.34 36.08 7.64
CA THR A 188 8.75 36.10 8.99
C THR A 188 7.70 35.01 9.18
N HIS A 189 6.84 34.75 8.19
CA HIS A 189 5.83 33.70 8.27
C HIS A 189 6.45 32.29 8.34
N ILE A 190 7.53 32.03 7.60
CA ILE A 190 8.25 30.77 7.66
C ILE A 190 8.90 30.60 9.04
N GLU A 191 9.52 31.64 9.58
CA GLU A 191 10.14 31.63 10.90
C GLU A 191 9.13 31.38 12.02
N THR A 192 8.01 32.09 12.01
CA THR A 192 7.04 32.04 13.11
C THR A 192 6.15 30.81 13.09
N HIS A 193 5.89 30.24 11.90
CA HIS A 193 4.88 29.18 11.74
C HIS A 193 5.37 27.89 11.10
N LEU A 194 6.51 27.92 10.40
CA LEU A 194 7.02 26.75 9.66
C LEU A 194 8.39 26.27 10.17
N GLY A 195 8.83 26.79 11.31
CA GLY A 195 10.04 26.35 12.00
C GLY A 195 11.33 26.92 11.41
N GLY A 196 11.26 28.05 10.68
CA GLY A 196 12.45 28.68 10.10
C GLY A 196 12.75 28.22 8.67
N LEU A 197 13.59 28.99 7.97
CA LEU A 197 14.10 28.66 6.64
C LEU A 197 15.08 27.50 6.74
N ALA A 198 15.04 26.59 5.77
CA ALA A 198 16.03 25.53 5.67
C ALA A 198 17.41 26.12 5.34
N PRO A 199 18.53 25.54 5.85
CA PRO A 199 19.87 26.09 5.66
C PRO A 199 20.27 26.32 4.20
N GLU A 200 19.78 25.47 3.29
CA GLU A 200 20.01 25.58 1.84
C GLU A 200 19.32 26.78 1.18
N PHE A 201 18.40 27.44 1.89
CA PHE A 201 17.66 28.62 1.43
C PHE A 201 17.94 29.87 2.27
N VAL A 202 18.90 29.78 3.20
CA VAL A 202 19.45 30.95 3.86
C VAL A 202 20.41 31.61 2.87
N ASP A 203 20.13 32.87 2.50
CA ASP A 203 21.05 33.68 1.69
C ASP A 203 22.44 33.66 2.38
N PRO A 204 23.55 33.35 1.68
CA PRO A 204 24.89 33.39 2.26
C PRO A 204 25.31 34.79 2.72
#